data_AF-A0A6P1DSV1-F1
#
_entry.id   AF-A0A6P1DSV1-F1
#
_cell.length_a   1.000
_cell.length_b   1.000
_cell.length_c   1.000
_cell.angle_alpha   90.00
_cell.angle_beta   90.00
_cell.angle_gamma   90.00
#
_symmetry.space_group_name_H-M   'P 1'
#
loop_
_entity.id
_entity.type
_entity.pdbx_description
1 polymer ?
#
loop_
_entity_poly.entity_id
_entity_poly.type
_entity_poly.pdbx_seq_one_letter_code
_entity_poly.pdbx_strand_id
1 'polypeptide(L)'
;MSQHDESLPPLIEWSQDLSVGIQEIDDQHRVLVDLLNQINEAIHSHHGSDASQAILKELVDYTKIHFAVEESLMRVLGYPGYGEHKARHEELIHEVEALQDKLLSGKKGLSFELLHFLKMWLTKHILTEDMSYAPFFLEKGVLPGSPRLSPGRRLWQFVTASGRRQDQE
;
A
#
# COMPACT_ATOMS: atom_id res chain seq x y z
N MET A 1 -28.27 -5.80 29.13
CA MET A 1 -27.74 -6.69 28.07
C MET A 1 -26.76 -5.87 27.29
N SER A 2 -25.47 -6.06 27.55
CA SER A 2 -24.40 -5.31 26.89
C SER A 2 -24.43 -5.64 25.40
N GLN A 3 -24.61 -4.61 24.59
CA GLN A 3 -24.36 -4.71 23.16
C GLN A 3 -22.85 -4.94 23.03
N HIS A 4 -22.46 -6.14 22.66
CA HIS A 4 -21.08 -6.39 22.24
C HIS A 4 -20.86 -5.60 20.96
N ASP A 5 -19.99 -4.60 21.04
CA ASP A 5 -19.36 -3.94 19.91
C ASP A 5 -18.46 -4.98 19.23
N GLU A 6 -19.06 -5.85 18.41
CA GLU A 6 -18.31 -6.79 17.56
C GLU A 6 -17.82 -6.01 16.34
N SER A 7 -16.75 -5.24 16.54
CA SER A 7 -15.97 -4.69 15.42
C SER A 7 -15.55 -5.84 14.51
N LEU A 8 -15.83 -5.73 13.22
CA LEU A 8 -15.42 -6.72 12.22
C LEU A 8 -13.92 -7.02 12.36
N PRO A 9 -13.48 -8.28 12.43
CA PRO A 9 -12.06 -8.59 12.48
C PRO A 9 -11.37 -8.06 11.20
N PRO A 10 -10.12 -7.58 11.31
CA PRO A 10 -9.38 -7.08 10.15
C PRO A 10 -9.20 -8.19 9.10
N LEU A 11 -9.21 -7.80 7.83
CA LEU A 11 -8.96 -8.70 6.71
C LEU A 11 -7.52 -9.24 6.76
N ILE A 12 -6.58 -8.36 7.12
CA ILE A 12 -5.16 -8.65 7.28
C ILE A 12 -4.72 -8.05 8.61
N GLU A 13 -4.21 -8.90 9.49
CA GLU A 13 -3.50 -8.47 10.70
C GLU A 13 -2.02 -8.26 10.36
N TRP A 14 -1.48 -7.08 10.67
CA TRP A 14 -0.05 -6.87 10.56
C TRP A 14 0.70 -7.80 11.51
N SER A 15 1.66 -8.56 10.98
CA SER A 15 2.57 -9.40 11.77
C SER A 15 4.02 -9.16 11.35
N GLN A 16 4.96 -9.67 12.14
CA GLN A 16 6.39 -9.62 11.79
C GLN A 16 6.70 -10.42 10.52
N ASP A 17 5.82 -11.33 10.08
CA ASP A 17 6.00 -12.07 8.84
C ASP A 17 5.88 -11.17 7.59
N LEU A 18 5.16 -10.04 7.71
CA LEU A 18 5.01 -9.06 6.63
C LEU A 18 6.09 -7.95 6.66
N SER A 19 7.03 -8.03 7.59
CA SER A 19 8.10 -7.04 7.75
C SER A 19 9.34 -7.47 6.97
N VAL A 20 9.84 -6.59 6.11
CA VAL A 20 11.12 -6.77 5.40
C VAL A 20 12.30 -6.29 6.25
N GLY A 21 12.05 -5.83 7.48
CA GLY A 21 13.07 -5.35 8.42
C GLY A 21 13.59 -3.94 8.13
N ILE A 22 13.00 -3.24 7.16
CA ILE A 22 13.35 -1.87 6.75
C ILE A 22 12.17 -0.97 7.11
N GLN A 23 12.36 -0.13 8.13
CA GLN A 23 11.28 0.63 8.76
C GLN A 23 10.42 1.42 7.76
N GLU A 24 11.07 2.12 6.82
CA GLU A 24 10.38 2.94 5.81
C GLU A 24 9.47 2.09 4.91
N ILE A 25 9.90 0.89 4.53
CA ILE A 25 9.10 -0.02 3.69
C ILE A 25 8.00 -0.68 4.52
N ASP A 26 8.32 -1.12 5.74
CA ASP A 26 7.33 -1.70 6.65
C ASP A 26 6.20 -0.70 6.96
N ASP A 27 6.51 0.58 7.10
CA ASP A 27 5.51 1.63 7.31
C ASP A 27 4.61 1.81 6.08
N GLN A 28 5.15 1.68 4.86
CA GLN A 28 4.35 1.70 3.64
C GLN A 28 3.48 0.44 3.50
N HIS A 29 4.00 -0.75 3.84
CA HIS A 29 3.20 -1.97 3.85
C HIS A 29 2.04 -1.90 4.85
N ARG A 30 2.25 -1.28 6.03
CA ARG A 30 1.18 -1.05 7.01
C ARG A 30 0.06 -0.19 6.43
N VAL A 31 0.39 0.87 5.70
CA VAL A 31 -0.62 1.71 5.03
C VAL A 31 -1.40 0.91 3.98
N LEU A 32 -0.75 0.07 3.18
CA LEU A 32 -1.42 -0.81 2.22
C LEU A 32 -2.37 -1.81 2.90
N VAL A 33 -1.93 -2.40 4.02
CA VAL A 33 -2.75 -3.30 4.86
C VAL A 33 -3.96 -2.55 5.42
N ASP A 34 -3.77 -1.35 5.95
CA ASP A 34 -4.84 -0.54 6.52
C ASP A 34 -5.87 -0.12 5.47
N LEU A 35 -5.44 0.22 4.25
CA LEU A 35 -6.34 0.52 3.14
C LEU A 35 -7.19 -0.71 2.76
N LEU A 36 -6.60 -1.90 2.72
CA LEU A 36 -7.36 -3.14 2.47
C LEU A 36 -8.36 -3.47 3.58
N ASN A 37 -7.98 -3.22 4.83
CA ASN A 37 -8.90 -3.37 5.97
C ASN A 37 -10.07 -2.39 5.89
N GLN A 38 -9.83 -1.14 5.48
CA GLN A 38 -10.90 -0.16 5.25
C GLN A 38 -11.83 -0.55 4.10
N ILE A 39 -11.32 -1.13 3.01
CA ILE A 39 -12.15 -1.67 1.93
C ILE A 39 -13.04 -2.81 2.47
N ASN A 40 -12.47 -3.71 3.27
CA ASN A 40 -13.19 -4.81 3.89
C ASN A 40 -14.35 -4.32 4.78
N GLU A 41 -14.09 -3.34 5.63
CA GLU A 41 -15.11 -2.70 6.46
C GLU A 41 -16.20 -2.03 5.61
N ALA A 42 -15.82 -1.26 4.59
CA ALA A 42 -16.78 -0.58 3.73
C ALA A 42 -17.73 -1.56 3.01
N ILE A 43 -17.21 -2.72 2.57
CA ILE A 43 -18.02 -3.79 1.97
C ILE A 43 -19.01 -4.39 3.00
N HIS A 44 -18.58 -4.64 4.24
CA HIS A 44 -19.40 -5.27 5.28
C HIS A 44 -20.42 -4.31 5.89
N SER A 45 -20.07 -3.04 6.09
CA SER A 45 -20.96 -2.03 6.68
C SER A 45 -22.03 -1.52 5.71
N HIS A 46 -22.12 -2.08 4.50
CA HIS A 46 -22.95 -1.56 3.40
C HIS A 46 -22.76 -0.06 3.14
N HIS A 47 -21.56 0.47 3.45
CA HIS A 47 -21.19 1.81 3.06
C HIS A 47 -21.24 1.82 1.52
N GLY A 48 -21.99 2.77 0.95
CA GLY A 48 -22.33 2.77 -0.48
C GLY A 48 -21.12 2.59 -1.40
N SER A 49 -21.38 2.17 -2.65
CA SER A 49 -20.35 1.88 -3.66
C SER A 49 -19.28 2.97 -3.79
N ASP A 50 -19.62 4.23 -3.51
CA ASP A 50 -18.75 5.37 -3.73
C ASP A 50 -17.62 5.44 -2.69
N ALA A 51 -17.89 5.12 -1.43
CA ALA A 51 -16.88 5.12 -0.37
C ALA A 51 -15.83 4.04 -0.63
N SER A 52 -16.30 2.83 -0.98
CA SER A 52 -15.42 1.71 -1.27
C SER A 52 -14.60 1.91 -2.55
N GLN A 53 -15.19 2.53 -3.59
CA GLN A 53 -14.45 2.97 -4.79
C GLN A 53 -13.37 4.01 -4.49
N ALA A 54 -13.65 4.98 -3.61
CA ALA A 54 -12.67 6.00 -3.22
C ALA A 54 -11.46 5.37 -2.51
N ILE A 55 -11.69 4.44 -1.57
CA ILE A 55 -10.61 3.73 -0.87
C ILE A 55 -9.84 2.83 -1.83
N LEU A 56 -10.52 2.15 -2.77
CA LEU A 56 -9.84 1.38 -3.82
C LEU A 56 -8.93 2.28 -4.66
N LYS A 57 -9.38 3.47 -5.04
CA LYS A 57 -8.54 4.43 -5.78
C LYS A 57 -7.31 4.84 -4.96
N GLU A 58 -7.49 5.12 -3.67
CA GLU A 58 -6.38 5.45 -2.77
C GLU A 58 -5.39 4.29 -2.64
N LEU A 59 -5.87 3.05 -2.56
CA LEU A 59 -5.02 1.85 -2.60
C LEU A 59 -4.18 1.79 -3.88
N VAL A 60 -4.79 1.97 -5.06
CA VAL A 60 -4.05 1.95 -6.34
C VAL A 60 -2.99 3.04 -6.39
N ASP A 61 -3.34 4.26 -6.01
CA ASP A 61 -2.42 5.40 -6.03
C ASP A 61 -1.26 5.19 -5.04
N TYR A 62 -1.54 4.67 -3.84
CA TYR A 62 -0.52 4.41 -2.84
C TYR A 62 0.40 3.26 -3.23
N THR A 63 -0.11 2.19 -3.85
CA THR A 63 0.71 1.10 -4.40
C THR A 63 1.74 1.62 -5.41
N LYS A 64 1.33 2.54 -6.31
CA LYS A 64 2.27 3.14 -7.28
C LYS A 64 3.38 3.95 -6.61
N ILE A 65 3.03 4.68 -5.54
CA ILE A 65 4.02 5.45 -4.76
C ILE A 65 4.99 4.49 -4.07
N HIS A 66 4.47 3.45 -3.42
CA HIS A 66 5.26 2.43 -2.74
C HIS A 66 6.26 1.76 -3.70
N PHE A 67 5.79 1.27 -4.85
CA PHE A 67 6.66 0.69 -5.88
C PHE A 67 7.72 1.66 -6.38
N ALA A 68 7.38 2.94 -6.58
CA ALA A 68 8.35 3.94 -6.98
C ALA A 68 9.46 4.16 -5.93
N VAL A 69 9.14 4.05 -4.63
CA VAL A 69 10.14 4.12 -3.56
C VAL A 69 11.06 2.91 -3.61
N GLU A 70 10.52 1.70 -3.68
CA GLU A 70 11.32 0.48 -3.76
C GLU A 70 12.21 0.45 -4.99
N GLU A 71 11.66 0.77 -6.16
CA GLU A 71 12.41 0.87 -7.41
C GLU A 71 13.53 1.90 -7.34
N SER A 72 13.29 3.02 -6.67
CA SER A 72 14.32 4.04 -6.44
C SER A 72 15.44 3.50 -5.56
N LEU A 73 15.11 2.80 -4.47
CA LEU A 73 16.09 2.18 -3.58
C LEU A 73 16.87 1.08 -4.30
N MET A 74 16.20 0.20 -5.04
CA MET A 74 16.83 -0.84 -5.85
C MET A 74 17.84 -0.25 -6.82
N ARG A 75 17.49 0.84 -7.51
CA ARG A 75 18.40 1.53 -8.45
C ARG A 75 19.58 2.19 -7.76
N VAL A 76 19.34 2.91 -6.66
CA VAL A 76 20.39 3.63 -5.92
C VAL A 76 21.40 2.66 -5.30
N LEU A 77 20.93 1.53 -4.79
CA LEU A 77 21.77 0.50 -4.15
C LEU A 77 22.38 -0.49 -5.15
N GLY A 78 21.92 -0.47 -6.41
CA GLY A 78 22.40 -1.35 -7.47
C GLY A 78 21.93 -2.80 -7.30
N TYR A 79 20.66 -3.00 -6.93
CA TYR A 79 20.07 -4.32 -6.75
C TYR A 79 20.07 -5.11 -8.07
N PRO A 80 20.71 -6.29 -8.14
CA PRO A 80 20.80 -7.06 -9.38
C PRO A 80 19.45 -7.48 -9.96
N GLY A 81 18.45 -7.73 -9.11
CA GLY A 81 17.11 -8.16 -9.50
C GLY A 81 16.16 -7.05 -9.95
N TYR A 82 16.63 -5.79 -10.05
CA TYR A 82 15.77 -4.64 -10.33
C TYR A 82 14.88 -4.80 -11.57
N GLY A 83 15.43 -5.30 -12.67
CA GLY A 83 14.70 -5.43 -13.93
C GLY A 83 13.51 -6.39 -13.83
N GLU A 84 13.71 -7.55 -13.20
CA GLU A 84 12.65 -8.54 -13.00
C GLU A 84 11.61 -8.05 -11.99
N HIS A 85 12.06 -7.42 -10.91
CA HIS A 85 11.17 -6.91 -9.86
C HIS A 85 10.27 -5.77 -10.39
N LYS A 86 10.82 -4.84 -11.17
CA LYS A 86 10.04 -3.78 -11.83
C LYS A 86 9.01 -4.35 -12.80
N ALA A 87 9.35 -5.38 -13.58
CA ALA A 87 8.40 -6.01 -14.50
C ALA A 87 7.21 -6.61 -13.73
N ARG A 88 7.47 -7.22 -12.57
CA ARG A 88 6.41 -7.68 -11.67
C ARG A 88 5.54 -6.51 -11.18
N HIS A 89 6.11 -5.39 -10.76
CA HIS A 89 5.33 -4.20 -10.38
C HIS A 89 4.42 -3.72 -11.51
N GLU A 90 4.93 -3.63 -12.74
CA GLU A 90 4.16 -3.19 -13.90
C GLU A 90 2.98 -4.15 -14.20
N GLU A 91 3.20 -5.46 -14.13
CA GLU A 91 2.15 -6.47 -14.26
C GLU A 91 1.06 -6.28 -13.19
N LEU A 92 1.47 -6.10 -11.93
CA LEU A 92 0.54 -5.95 -10.82
C LEU A 92 -0.28 -4.66 -10.90
N ILE A 93 0.32 -3.54 -11.30
CA ILE A 93 -0.41 -2.28 -11.53
C ILE A 93 -1.44 -2.46 -12.64
N HIS A 94 -1.06 -3.09 -13.76
CA HIS A 94 -2.00 -3.34 -14.85
C HIS A 94 -3.18 -4.23 -14.43
N GLU A 95 -2.95 -5.27 -13.63
CA GLU A 95 -4.02 -6.13 -13.12
C GLU A 95 -5.00 -5.36 -12.23
N VAL A 96 -4.48 -4.52 -11.33
CA VAL A 96 -5.29 -3.73 -10.39
C VAL A 96 -6.07 -2.63 -11.11
N GLU A 97 -5.47 -1.94 -12.08
CA GLU A 97 -6.15 -0.94 -12.92
C GLU A 97 -7.26 -1.58 -13.76
N ALA A 98 -7.00 -2.73 -14.38
CA ALA A 98 -8.01 -3.45 -15.14
C ALA A 98 -9.18 -3.92 -14.27
N LEU A 99 -8.93 -4.26 -13.00
CA LEU A 99 -9.99 -4.57 -12.03
C LEU A 99 -10.77 -3.33 -11.63
N GLN A 100 -10.10 -2.20 -11.39
CA GLN A 100 -10.74 -0.92 -11.10
C GLN A 100 -11.67 -0.49 -12.24
N ASP A 101 -11.22 -0.56 -13.50
CA ASP A 101 -12.02 -0.19 -14.67
C ASP A 101 -13.26 -1.07 -14.83
N LYS A 102 -13.15 -2.37 -14.56
CA LYS A 102 -14.30 -3.31 -14.58
C LYS A 102 -15.35 -2.95 -13.54
N LEU A 103 -14.93 -2.44 -12.38
CA LEU A 103 -15.86 -1.99 -11.34
C LEU A 103 -16.52 -0.66 -11.68
N LEU A 104 -15.76 0.29 -12.23
CA LEU A 104 -16.28 1.59 -12.65
C LEU A 104 -17.25 1.47 -13.84
N SER A 105 -17.03 0.49 -14.72
CA SER A 105 -17.88 0.25 -15.90
C SER A 105 -19.13 -0.61 -15.63
N GLY A 106 -19.22 -1.25 -14.45
CA GLY A 106 -20.30 -2.17 -14.10
C GLY A 106 -21.24 -1.65 -13.01
N LYS A 107 -22.52 -2.06 -13.03
CA LYS A 107 -23.50 -1.78 -11.95
C LYS A 107 -23.26 -2.60 -10.66
N LYS A 108 -22.11 -3.25 -10.50
CA LYS A 108 -21.78 -4.09 -9.33
C LYS A 108 -20.74 -3.37 -8.49
N GLY A 109 -21.05 -3.15 -7.21
CA GLY A 109 -20.08 -2.64 -6.23
C GLY A 109 -18.91 -3.60 -6.02
N LEU A 110 -17.95 -3.19 -5.19
CA LEU A 110 -16.81 -4.04 -4.83
C LEU A 110 -17.28 -5.40 -4.30
N SER A 111 -16.64 -6.47 -4.78
CA SER A 111 -16.97 -7.84 -4.41
C SER A 111 -15.97 -8.41 -3.41
N PHE A 112 -16.41 -9.40 -2.63
CA PHE A 112 -15.51 -10.22 -1.79
C PHE A 112 -14.42 -10.92 -2.60
N GLU A 113 -14.68 -11.22 -3.87
CA GLU A 113 -13.69 -11.82 -4.78
C GLU A 113 -12.52 -10.87 -5.05
N LEU A 114 -12.79 -9.59 -5.33
CA LEU A 114 -11.74 -8.59 -5.48
C LEU A 114 -10.96 -8.41 -4.17
N LEU A 115 -11.67 -8.34 -3.04
CA LEU A 115 -11.03 -8.19 -1.74
C LEU A 115 -10.07 -9.36 -1.44
N HIS A 116 -10.51 -10.59 -1.74
CA HIS A 116 -9.68 -11.78 -1.61
C HIS A 116 -8.46 -11.73 -2.56
N PHE A 117 -8.67 -11.33 -3.81
CA PHE A 117 -7.58 -11.14 -4.78
C PHE A 117 -6.53 -10.15 -4.24
N LEU A 118 -6.95 -8.95 -3.84
CA LEU A 118 -6.03 -7.91 -3.35
C LEU A 118 -5.28 -8.35 -2.08
N LYS A 119 -5.95 -9.06 -1.16
CA LYS A 119 -5.30 -9.65 0.01
C LYS A 119 -4.20 -10.64 -0.38
N MET A 120 -4.52 -11.59 -1.26
CA MET A 120 -3.57 -12.61 -1.69
C MET A 120 -2.42 -12.00 -2.48
N TRP A 121 -2.73 -11.01 -3.31
CA TRP A 121 -1.78 -10.25 -4.09
C TRP A 121 -0.76 -9.54 -3.18
N LEU A 122 -1.22 -8.72 -2.23
CA LEU A 122 -0.33 -7.94 -1.35
C LEU A 122 0.53 -8.86 -0.50
N THR A 123 -0.09 -9.83 0.18
CA THR A 123 0.64 -10.70 1.10
C THR A 123 1.65 -11.58 0.37
N LYS A 124 1.32 -12.09 -0.83
CA LYS A 124 2.26 -12.85 -1.65
C LYS A 124 3.42 -11.97 -2.11
N HIS A 125 3.15 -10.76 -2.60
CA HIS A 125 4.19 -9.85 -3.09
C HIS A 125 5.21 -9.53 -2.00
N ILE A 126 4.74 -9.13 -0.80
CA ILE A 126 5.60 -8.89 0.36
C ILE A 126 6.43 -10.13 0.71
N LEU A 127 5.77 -11.28 0.85
CA LEU A 127 6.41 -12.51 1.33
C LEU A 127 7.37 -13.16 0.30
N THR A 128 7.32 -12.78 -0.97
CA THR A 128 8.17 -13.36 -2.01
C THR A 128 9.11 -12.36 -2.66
N GLU A 129 8.57 -11.26 -3.20
CA GLU A 129 9.35 -10.29 -3.96
C GLU A 129 10.10 -9.35 -3.02
N ASP A 130 9.42 -8.75 -2.05
CA ASP A 130 9.99 -7.66 -1.24
C ASP A 130 11.04 -8.20 -0.27
N MET A 131 10.75 -9.36 0.30
CA MET A 131 11.70 -10.13 1.10
C MET A 131 12.99 -10.47 0.36
N SER A 132 12.99 -10.51 -0.98
CA SER A 132 14.18 -10.87 -1.77
C SER A 132 15.25 -9.77 -1.77
N TYR A 133 14.85 -8.49 -1.76
CA TYR A 133 15.81 -7.38 -1.77
C TYR A 133 16.32 -7.06 -0.36
N ALA A 134 15.58 -7.46 0.70
CA ALA A 134 15.87 -7.04 2.07
C ALA A 134 17.30 -7.36 2.53
N PRO A 135 17.85 -8.57 2.34
CA PRO A 135 19.24 -8.88 2.71
C PRO A 135 20.25 -7.98 1.98
N PHE A 136 20.01 -7.69 0.70
CA PHE A 136 20.88 -6.83 -0.11
C PHE A 136 20.87 -5.40 0.42
N PHE A 137 19.70 -4.87 0.79
CA PHE A 137 19.57 -3.49 1.28
C PHE A 137 20.31 -3.33 2.62
N LEU A 138 20.15 -4.31 3.52
CA LEU A 138 20.87 -4.34 4.79
C LEU A 138 22.39 -4.44 4.60
N GLU A 139 22.87 -5.25 3.65
CA GLU A 139 24.29 -5.34 3.29
C GLU A 139 24.84 -3.99 2.78
N LYS A 140 24.04 -3.23 2.03
CA LYS A 140 24.40 -1.90 1.52
C LYS A 140 24.28 -0.78 2.56
N GLY A 141 23.98 -1.11 3.81
CA GLY A 141 23.97 -0.16 4.93
C GLY A 141 22.64 0.55 5.16
N VAL A 142 21.54 0.07 4.56
CA VAL A 142 20.20 0.46 5.01
C VAL A 142 20.04 -0.05 6.43
N LEU A 143 19.73 0.85 7.37
CA LEU A 143 19.64 0.49 8.78
C LEU A 143 18.38 -0.36 9.02
N PRO A 144 18.50 -1.48 9.76
CA PRO A 144 17.33 -2.23 10.17
C PRO A 144 16.43 -1.36 11.07
N GLY A 145 15.12 -1.58 10.99
CA GLY A 145 14.16 -0.91 11.87
C GLY A 145 14.57 -1.10 13.34
N SER A 146 14.77 0.00 14.07
CA SER A 146 15.13 -0.06 15.49
C SER A 146 13.91 -0.38 16.34
N PRO A 147 13.96 -1.37 17.25
CA PRO A 147 12.88 -1.59 18.20
C PRO A 147 12.93 -0.47 19.25
N ARG A 148 12.12 0.57 19.01
CA ARG A 148 11.92 1.81 19.78
C ARG A 148 12.90 2.95 19.47
N LEU A 149 12.35 3.99 18.84
CA LEU A 149 12.04 5.28 19.47
C LEU A 149 11.09 6.04 18.52
N SER A 150 9.82 6.21 18.90
CA SER A 150 9.02 7.33 18.38
C SER A 150 9.53 8.61 19.03
N PRO A 151 10.02 9.57 18.24
CA PRO A 151 9.56 10.94 18.44
C PRO A 151 9.36 11.66 17.10
N GLY A 152 8.08 11.85 16.75
CA GLY A 152 7.64 13.03 16.00
C GLY A 152 7.54 12.90 14.49
N ARG A 153 6.28 12.96 14.02
CA ARG A 153 5.87 13.51 12.71
C ARG A 153 6.86 14.54 12.17
N ARG A 154 7.73 14.19 11.23
CA ARG A 154 8.43 15.16 10.37
C ARG A 154 8.85 14.49 9.08
N LEU A 155 8.01 14.61 8.03
CA LEU A 155 8.44 14.80 6.63
C LEU A 155 7.25 14.90 5.65
N TRP A 156 6.23 15.72 5.95
CA TRP A 156 5.30 16.20 4.91
C TRP A 156 4.87 17.65 5.19
N GLN A 157 5.68 18.62 4.75
CA GLN A 157 5.32 20.05 4.69
C GLN A 157 5.85 20.77 3.43
N PHE A 158 6.09 20.10 2.30
CA PHE A 158 6.67 20.78 1.13
C PHE A 158 6.02 20.56 -0.25
N VAL A 159 4.76 20.13 -0.36
CA VAL A 159 4.11 20.03 -1.70
C VAL A 159 2.67 20.58 -1.80
N THR A 160 2.31 21.65 -1.08
CA THR A 160 1.01 22.35 -1.36
C THR A 160 1.05 23.89 -1.27
N ALA A 161 2.20 24.54 -1.41
CA ALA A 161 2.24 26.01 -1.47
C ALA A 161 3.20 26.56 -2.54
N SER A 162 2.80 26.44 -3.80
CA SER A 162 3.26 27.36 -4.87
C SER A 162 2.21 27.40 -5.98
N GLY A 163 1.00 27.84 -5.58
CA GLY A 163 -0.13 28.06 -6.46
C GLY A 163 -0.94 29.25 -6.00
N ARG A 164 -0.40 30.47 -6.17
CA ARG A 164 -1.22 31.67 -6.41
C ARG A 164 -0.36 32.79 -6.99
N ARG A 165 -0.50 32.98 -8.31
CA ARG A 165 -0.34 34.27 -8.98
C ARG A 165 -1.27 35.28 -8.30
N GLN A 166 -0.76 36.48 -8.04
CA GLN A 166 -1.58 37.68 -7.98
C GLN A 166 -1.14 38.57 -9.15
N ASP A 167 -2.04 38.69 -10.11
CA ASP A 167 -2.17 39.87 -10.95
C ASP A 167 -2.80 41.01 -10.11
N GLN A 168 -2.70 42.25 -10.63
CA GLN A 168 -3.17 43.58 -10.14
C GLN A 168 -2.07 44.36 -9.39
N GLU A 169 -1.62 45.56 -9.80
CA GLU A 169 -2.00 46.57 -10.81
C GLU A 169 -0.72 47.31 -11.27
#